data_AF-A0A532DK42-F1
#
_entry.id   AF-A0A532DK42-F1
#
_cell.length_a   1.000
_cell.length_b   1.000
_cell.length_c   1.000
_cell.angle_alpha   90.00
_cell.angle_beta   90.00
_cell.angle_gamma   90.00
#
_symmetry.space_group_name_H-M   'P 1'
#
loop_
_entity.id
_entity.type
_entity.pdbx_description
1 polymer ?
#
loop_
_entity_poly.entity_id
_entity_poly.type
_entity_poly.pdbx_seq_one_letter_code
_entity_poly.pdbx_strand_id
1 'polypeptide(L)'
;MDPLLADRALLRERLLQALSAAQALEEVDPTRVAIVGYCFGGLCALDLARVSPPGLRCAISFHGLLSPPPYEVSTPIQTKLLLLHGWEDPMVPPAEVVAGLKEFSDVGATWELHAYGHAMHAFTFKGANFPERGIAHNPVADRRSWSAASIFLRECLVDGDGTPHPENEALR
;
A
#
# COMPACT_ATOMS: atom_id res chain seq x y z
N MET A 1 8.70 9.71 14.37
CA MET A 1 8.64 9.46 12.91
C MET A 1 9.56 10.40 12.16
N ASP A 2 9.69 11.63 12.64
CA ASP A 2 10.39 12.75 12.01
C ASP A 2 11.79 12.44 11.45
N PRO A 3 12.67 11.67 12.13
CA PRO A 3 13.98 11.36 11.56
C PRO A 3 13.92 10.51 10.28
N LEU A 4 12.93 9.63 10.15
CA LEU A 4 12.76 8.75 8.97
C LEU A 4 11.98 9.41 7.83
N LEU A 5 11.12 10.38 8.16
CA LEU A 5 10.49 11.23 7.14
C LEU A 5 11.49 12.27 6.59
N ALA A 6 12.36 12.80 7.44
CA ALA A 6 13.43 13.71 7.04
C ALA A 6 14.52 13.01 6.23
N ASP A 7 14.80 11.73 6.54
CA ASP A 7 15.76 10.90 5.81
C ASP A 7 15.08 9.68 5.18
N ARG A 8 14.44 9.92 4.03
CA ARG A 8 13.77 8.86 3.25
C ARG A 8 14.75 7.82 2.70
N ALA A 9 16.02 8.17 2.49
CA ALA A 9 17.04 7.21 2.05
C ALA A 9 17.35 6.19 3.15
N LEU A 10 17.51 6.65 4.40
CA LEU A 10 17.65 5.76 5.56
C LEU A 10 16.38 4.90 5.75
N LEU A 11 15.19 5.49 5.56
CA LEU A 11 13.95 4.71 5.61
C LEU A 11 13.94 3.60 4.56
N ARG A 12 14.29 3.91 3.31
CA ARG A 12 14.40 2.93 2.22
C ARG A 12 15.31 1.77 2.60
N GLU A 13 16.50 2.05 3.12
CA GLU A 13 17.45 1.02 3.56
C GLU A 13 16.86 0.11 4.63
N ARG A 14 16.20 0.69 5.64
CA ARG A 14 15.53 -0.08 6.69
C ARG A 14 14.41 -0.97 6.15
N LEU A 15 13.64 -0.49 5.18
CA LEU A 15 12.55 -1.25 4.56
C LEU A 15 13.10 -2.42 3.74
N LEU A 16 14.18 -2.23 2.99
CA LEU A 16 14.85 -3.30 2.25
C LEU A 16 15.42 -4.37 3.21
N GLN A 17 16.01 -3.96 4.33
CA GLN A 17 16.50 -4.91 5.34
C GLN A 17 15.35 -5.66 6.02
N ALA A 18 14.24 -4.99 6.31
CA ALA A 18 13.05 -5.64 6.87
C ALA A 18 12.46 -6.68 5.90
N LEU A 19 12.38 -6.35 4.61
CA LEU A 19 11.96 -7.30 3.57
C LEU A 19 12.92 -8.49 3.49
N SER A 20 14.23 -8.24 3.47
CA SER A 20 15.23 -9.31 3.40
C SER A 20 15.16 -10.23 4.63
N ALA A 21 14.97 -9.67 5.83
CA ALA A 21 14.79 -10.46 7.04
C ALA A 21 13.53 -11.33 6.99
N ALA A 22 12.42 -10.81 6.47
CA ALA A 22 11.19 -11.57 6.29
C ALA A 22 11.35 -12.70 5.25
N GLN A 23 12.01 -12.42 4.12
CA GLN A 23 12.31 -13.40 3.07
C GLN A 23 13.24 -14.52 3.52
N ALA A 24 13.99 -14.34 4.60
CA ALA A 24 14.91 -15.34 5.14
C ALA A 24 14.26 -16.32 6.12
N LEU A 25 12.99 -16.11 6.50
CA LEU A 25 12.25 -17.03 7.36
C LEU A 25 11.88 -18.31 6.58
N GLU A 26 12.04 -19.48 7.18
CA GLU A 26 11.82 -20.77 6.52
C GLU A 26 10.36 -20.95 6.03
N GLU A 27 9.41 -20.33 6.71
CA GLU A 27 7.98 -20.39 6.40
C GLU A 27 7.55 -19.41 5.29
N VAL A 28 8.46 -18.55 4.81
CA VAL A 28 8.16 -17.52 3.81
C VAL A 28 8.67 -17.96 2.44
N ASP A 29 7.78 -17.92 1.45
CA ASP A 29 8.18 -17.96 0.05
C ASP A 29 8.76 -16.59 -0.34
N PRO A 30 10.09 -16.47 -0.57
CA PRO A 30 10.71 -15.17 -0.79
C PRO A 30 10.28 -14.52 -2.11
N THR A 31 9.67 -15.29 -3.03
CA THR A 31 9.20 -14.79 -4.32
C THR A 31 7.77 -14.23 -4.27
N ARG A 32 7.06 -14.44 -3.15
CA ARG A 32 5.65 -14.06 -2.98
C ARG A 32 5.43 -13.35 -1.64
N VAL A 33 5.99 -12.14 -1.53
CA VAL A 33 5.84 -11.28 -0.34
C VAL A 33 4.94 -10.09 -0.64
N ALA A 34 4.18 -9.65 0.37
CA ALA A 34 3.42 -8.41 0.35
C ALA A 34 3.82 -7.51 1.52
N ILE A 35 3.67 -6.21 1.36
CA ILE A 35 3.76 -5.23 2.45
C ILE A 35 2.42 -4.55 2.66
N VAL A 36 1.97 -4.48 3.91
CA VAL A 36 0.72 -3.81 4.30
C VAL A 36 1.05 -2.77 5.35
N GLY A 37 0.61 -1.53 5.12
CA GLY A 37 0.96 -0.40 5.94
C GLY A 37 -0.22 0.51 6.27
N TYR A 38 -0.18 1.11 7.46
CA TYR A 38 -1.19 2.05 7.97
C TYR A 38 -0.54 3.39 8.33
N CYS A 39 -1.15 4.52 7.98
CA CYS A 39 -0.60 5.87 8.22
C CYS A 39 0.84 6.00 7.66
N PHE A 40 1.83 6.25 8.52
CA PHE A 40 3.24 6.22 8.16
C PHE A 40 3.69 4.87 7.56
N GLY A 41 3.15 3.76 8.04
CA GLY A 41 3.39 2.45 7.45
C GLY A 41 2.86 2.36 6.01
N GLY A 42 1.78 3.07 5.67
CA GLY A 42 1.27 3.15 4.30
C GLY A 42 2.25 3.87 3.37
N LEU A 43 2.88 4.95 3.84
CA LEU A 43 4.01 5.57 3.14
C LEU A 43 5.17 4.59 2.99
N CYS A 44 5.51 3.83 4.04
CA CYS A 44 6.57 2.83 3.97
C CYS A 44 6.28 1.74 2.93
N ALA A 45 5.03 1.26 2.84
CA ALA A 45 4.61 0.29 1.84
C ALA A 45 4.82 0.83 0.42
N LEU A 46 4.40 2.07 0.16
CA LEU A 46 4.58 2.70 -1.15
C LEU A 46 6.05 2.98 -1.47
N ASP A 47 6.85 3.38 -0.50
CA ASP A 47 8.28 3.62 -0.68
C ASP A 47 9.06 2.38 -1.02
N LEU A 48 8.77 1.27 -0.35
CA LEU A 48 9.38 0.01 -0.68
C LEU A 48 8.94 -0.44 -2.09
N ALA A 49 7.66 -0.25 -2.43
CA ALA A 49 7.15 -0.58 -3.75
C ALA A 49 7.80 0.26 -4.87
N ARG A 50 8.09 1.55 -4.62
CA ARG A 50 8.83 2.44 -5.54
C ARG A 50 10.25 1.96 -5.84
N VAL A 51 10.86 1.17 -4.96
CA VAL A 51 12.16 0.51 -5.21
C VAL A 51 12.00 -0.79 -5.98
N SER A 52 10.78 -1.33 -6.03
CA SER A 52 10.42 -2.56 -6.74
C SER A 52 11.37 -3.74 -6.44
N PRO A 53 11.66 -4.06 -5.16
CA PRO A 53 12.63 -5.10 -4.82
C PRO A 53 12.12 -6.50 -5.26
N PRO A 54 13.05 -7.43 -5.58
CA PRO A 54 12.68 -8.79 -5.95
C PRO A 54 11.80 -9.47 -4.89
N GLY A 55 10.78 -10.18 -5.36
CA GLY A 55 9.87 -10.95 -4.50
C GLY A 55 8.73 -10.15 -3.86
N LEU A 56 8.77 -8.81 -3.91
CA LEU A 56 7.64 -7.99 -3.45
C LEU A 56 6.56 -7.90 -4.53
N ARG A 57 5.52 -8.72 -4.40
CA ARG A 57 4.43 -8.85 -5.37
C ARG A 57 3.43 -7.70 -5.27
N CYS A 58 3.12 -7.26 -4.06
CA CYS A 58 2.20 -6.15 -3.86
C CYS A 58 2.44 -5.33 -2.59
N ALA A 59 1.96 -4.09 -2.63
CA ALA A 59 1.99 -3.16 -1.53
C ALA A 59 0.59 -2.56 -1.30
N ILE A 60 0.15 -2.56 -0.04
CA ILE A 60 -1.16 -2.04 0.36
C ILE A 60 -0.96 -0.89 1.34
N SER A 61 -1.50 0.28 0.98
CA SER A 61 -1.46 1.48 1.79
C SER A 61 -2.85 1.80 2.32
N PHE A 62 -3.03 1.73 3.63
CA PHE A 62 -4.20 2.27 4.32
C PHE A 62 -3.89 3.67 4.81
N HIS A 63 -4.67 4.65 4.34
CA HIS A 63 -4.56 6.08 4.71
C HIS A 63 -3.11 6.56 4.83
N GLY A 64 -2.26 6.11 3.90
CA GLY A 64 -0.86 6.44 3.87
C GLY A 64 -0.58 7.74 3.12
N LEU A 65 0.57 8.33 3.40
CA LEU A 65 1.04 9.50 2.65
C LEU A 65 1.54 9.05 1.27
N LEU A 66 1.16 9.80 0.23
CA LEU A 66 1.36 9.40 -1.17
C LEU A 66 2.52 10.11 -1.86
N SER A 67 3.15 11.09 -1.19
CA SER A 67 4.24 11.86 -1.79
C SER A 67 5.45 10.98 -2.13
N PRO A 68 6.03 11.15 -3.34
CA PRO A 68 7.22 10.42 -3.73
C PRO A 68 8.41 10.81 -2.86
N PRO A 69 9.36 9.87 -2.64
CA PRO A 69 10.62 10.18 -1.99
C PRO A 69 11.53 11.03 -2.90
N PRO A 70 12.56 11.69 -2.35
CA PRO A 70 13.49 12.52 -3.12
C PRO A 70 14.55 11.73 -3.93
N TYR A 71 14.50 10.40 -3.90
CA TYR A 71 15.42 9.52 -4.63
C TYR A 71 14.75 8.92 -5.86
N GLU A 72 15.56 8.40 -6.80
CA GLU A 72 15.06 7.75 -8.01
C GLU A 72 14.19 6.53 -7.69
N VAL A 73 13.03 6.47 -8.36
CA VAL A 73 12.09 5.34 -8.29
C VAL A 73 12.32 4.41 -9.47
N SER A 74 12.00 3.13 -9.30
CA SER A 74 12.07 2.15 -10.38
C SER A 74 11.11 2.49 -11.51
N THR A 75 11.53 2.25 -12.75
CA THR A 75 10.67 2.39 -13.93
C THR A 75 10.94 1.22 -14.88
N PRO A 76 9.99 0.27 -15.07
CA PRO A 76 8.68 0.21 -14.42
C PRO A 76 8.74 -0.29 -12.96
N ILE A 77 7.78 0.14 -12.13
CA ILE A 77 7.51 -0.49 -10.82
C ILE A 77 6.78 -1.82 -11.06
N GLN A 78 7.38 -2.94 -10.65
CA GLN A 78 6.80 -4.28 -10.82
C GLN A 78 5.82 -4.66 -9.70
N THR A 79 5.96 -4.06 -8.52
CA THR A 79 5.07 -4.30 -7.39
C THR A 79 3.68 -3.71 -7.65
N LYS A 80 2.62 -4.52 -7.56
CA LYS A 80 1.23 -4.04 -7.69
C LYS A 80 0.84 -3.20 -6.47
N LEU A 81 0.09 -2.11 -6.67
CA LEU A 81 -0.25 -1.17 -5.61
C LEU A 81 -1.76 -1.14 -5.33
N LEU A 82 -2.15 -1.23 -4.07
CA LEU A 82 -3.51 -0.95 -3.63
C LEU A 82 -3.50 0.20 -2.62
N LEU A 83 -4.21 1.27 -2.95
CA LEU A 83 -4.36 2.45 -2.11
C LEU A 83 -5.78 2.49 -1.55
N LEU A 84 -5.89 2.52 -0.22
CA LEU A 84 -7.15 2.51 0.53
C LEU A 84 -7.23 3.80 1.33
N HIS A 85 -7.89 4.81 0.77
CA HIS A 85 -7.74 6.19 1.20
C HIS A 85 -9.03 6.80 1.73
N GLY A 86 -8.94 7.60 2.79
CA GLY A 86 -10.05 8.44 3.26
C GLY A 86 -10.12 9.70 2.41
N TRP A 87 -11.25 9.97 1.75
CA TRP A 87 -11.36 11.12 0.83
C TRP A 87 -11.30 12.47 1.55
N GLU A 88 -11.64 12.51 2.84
CA GLU A 88 -11.58 13.70 3.69
C GLU A 88 -10.33 13.72 4.58
N ASP A 89 -9.31 12.92 4.27
CA ASP A 89 -8.02 12.96 4.96
C ASP A 89 -7.29 14.29 4.68
N PRO A 90 -7.10 15.17 5.68
CA PRO A 90 -6.45 16.45 5.45
C PRO A 90 -4.93 16.33 5.30
N MET A 91 -4.33 15.17 5.63
CA MET A 91 -2.90 14.92 5.43
C MET A 91 -2.57 14.61 3.98
N VAL A 92 -3.55 14.14 3.19
CA VAL A 92 -3.40 13.87 1.76
C VAL A 92 -4.71 14.28 1.05
N PRO A 93 -4.87 15.58 0.73
CA PRO A 93 -6.06 16.07 0.05
C PRO A 93 -6.18 15.50 -1.37
N PRO A 94 -7.38 15.55 -2.00
CA PRO A 94 -7.63 14.98 -3.32
C PRO A 94 -6.60 15.33 -4.41
N ALA A 95 -6.08 16.56 -4.40
CA ALA A 95 -5.07 16.98 -5.37
C ALA A 95 -3.75 16.19 -5.21
N GLU A 96 -3.33 15.91 -3.98
CA GLU A 96 -2.13 15.11 -3.70
C GLU A 96 -2.35 13.63 -4.02
N VAL A 97 -3.57 13.11 -3.81
CA VAL A 97 -3.95 11.77 -4.26
C VAL A 97 -3.79 11.63 -5.76
N VAL A 98 -4.38 12.55 -6.53
CA VAL A 98 -4.29 12.55 -7.99
C VAL A 98 -2.83 12.68 -8.46
N ALA A 99 -2.03 13.54 -7.81
CA ALA A 99 -0.62 13.69 -8.13
C ALA A 99 0.19 12.40 -7.90
N GLY A 100 -0.02 11.71 -6.78
CA GLY A 100 0.63 10.43 -6.49
C GLY A 100 0.22 9.32 -7.46
N LEU A 101 -1.07 9.23 -7.82
CA LEU A 101 -1.52 8.26 -8.83
C LEU A 101 -0.97 8.54 -10.23
N LYS A 102 -0.76 9.83 -10.55
CA LYS A 102 -0.10 10.21 -11.80
C LYS A 102 1.34 9.72 -11.83
N GLU A 103 2.10 9.91 -10.75
CA GLU A 103 3.46 9.35 -10.63
C GLU A 103 3.47 7.85 -10.92
N PHE A 104 2.62 7.07 -10.24
CA PHE A 104 2.55 5.62 -10.44
C PHE A 104 2.19 5.23 -11.88
N SER A 105 1.29 5.98 -12.52
CA SER A 105 0.95 5.78 -13.93
C SER A 105 2.13 6.10 -14.86
N ASP A 106 2.83 7.20 -14.62
CA ASP A 106 3.95 7.67 -15.45
C ASP A 106 5.13 6.67 -15.43
N VAL A 107 5.35 5.99 -14.29
CA VAL A 107 6.37 4.95 -14.14
C VAL A 107 5.85 3.53 -14.43
N GLY A 108 4.68 3.41 -15.06
CA GLY A 108 4.14 2.12 -15.53
C GLY A 108 3.76 1.13 -14.44
N ALA A 109 3.46 1.60 -13.22
CA ALA A 109 2.99 0.74 -12.15
C ALA A 109 1.55 0.28 -12.40
N THR A 110 1.23 -0.96 -12.00
CA THR A 110 -0.16 -1.42 -11.88
C THR A 110 -0.70 -0.97 -10.51
N TRP A 111 -1.73 -0.14 -10.48
CA TRP A 111 -2.29 0.38 -9.24
C TRP A 111 -3.82 0.41 -9.23
N GLU A 112 -4.39 0.34 -8.03
CA GLU A 112 -5.81 0.50 -7.75
C GLU A 112 -6.00 1.49 -6.58
N LEU A 113 -7.00 2.36 -6.68
CA LEU A 113 -7.41 3.27 -5.59
C LEU A 113 -8.85 2.98 -5.18
N HIS A 114 -9.06 2.79 -3.88
CA HIS A 114 -10.37 2.92 -3.25
C HIS A 114 -10.37 4.19 -2.41
N ALA A 115 -11.20 5.16 -2.79
CA ALA A 115 -11.44 6.37 -2.02
C ALA A 115 -12.77 6.27 -1.26
N TYR A 116 -12.71 6.42 0.06
CA TYR A 116 -13.87 6.32 0.94
C TYR A 116 -14.34 7.72 1.33
N GLY A 117 -15.52 8.13 0.83
CA GLY A 117 -16.17 9.38 1.24
C GLY A 117 -16.48 9.39 2.74
N HIS A 118 -16.40 10.57 3.37
CA HIS A 118 -16.62 10.76 4.81
C HIS A 118 -15.66 9.99 5.73
N ALA A 119 -14.57 9.45 5.17
CA ALA A 119 -13.49 8.89 5.94
C ALA A 119 -12.32 9.87 5.94
N MET A 120 -11.77 10.10 7.14
CA MET A 120 -10.58 10.93 7.35
C MET A 120 -9.34 10.04 7.51
N HIS A 121 -8.24 10.60 8.00
CA HIS A 121 -7.04 9.84 8.34
C HIS A 121 -7.34 8.78 9.42
N ALA A 122 -6.57 7.69 9.39
CA ALA A 122 -6.69 6.59 10.35
C ALA A 122 -8.12 6.03 10.49
N PHE A 123 -8.90 5.99 9.40
CA PHE A 123 -10.28 5.52 9.40
C PHE A 123 -10.45 4.06 9.86
N THR A 124 -9.38 3.28 9.93
CA THR A 124 -9.34 1.90 10.44
C THR A 124 -9.07 1.81 11.95
N PHE A 125 -8.69 2.92 12.60
CA PHE A 125 -8.33 2.91 14.02
C PHE A 125 -9.56 2.98 14.91
N LYS A 126 -10.03 1.80 15.37
CA LYS A 126 -11.21 1.66 16.23
C LYS A 126 -11.12 2.56 17.46
N GLY A 127 -12.16 3.37 17.68
CA GLY A 127 -12.25 4.30 18.80
C GLY A 127 -11.60 5.66 18.58
N ALA A 128 -10.92 5.89 17.45
CA ALA A 128 -10.42 7.21 17.09
C ALA A 128 -11.59 8.18 16.85
N ASN A 129 -11.56 9.34 17.51
CA ASN A 129 -12.55 10.40 17.33
C ASN A 129 -11.93 11.77 17.64
N PHE A 130 -11.08 12.23 16.72
CA PHE A 130 -10.36 13.52 16.78
C PHE A 130 -10.52 14.24 15.43
N PRO A 131 -11.75 14.56 14.99
CA PRO A 131 -12.01 15.14 13.68
C PRO A 131 -11.32 16.50 13.47
N GLU A 132 -11.06 17.25 14.54
CA GLU A 132 -10.28 18.50 14.51
C GLU A 132 -8.82 18.29 14.11
N ARG A 133 -8.31 17.06 14.26
CA ARG A 133 -6.99 16.62 13.78
C ARG A 133 -7.08 15.81 12.48
N GLY A 134 -8.27 15.71 11.89
CA GLY A 134 -8.52 14.88 10.71
C GLY A 134 -8.42 13.39 10.95
N ILE A 135 -8.62 12.92 12.18
CA ILE A 135 -8.49 11.51 12.56
C ILE A 135 -9.81 11.01 13.13
N ALA A 136 -10.46 10.06 12.47
CA ALA A 136 -11.72 9.50 12.96
C ALA A 136 -11.94 8.09 12.43
N HIS A 137 -12.36 7.17 13.30
CA HIS A 137 -12.78 5.83 12.90
C HIS A 137 -14.01 5.93 12.00
N ASN A 138 -13.96 5.28 10.83
CA ASN A 138 -15.13 5.10 9.99
C ASN A 138 -15.37 3.59 9.81
N PRO A 139 -16.34 2.99 10.53
CA PRO A 139 -16.51 1.53 10.56
C PRO A 139 -16.93 0.94 9.20
N VAL A 140 -17.53 1.75 8.30
CA VAL A 140 -17.90 1.31 6.95
C VAL A 140 -16.67 1.27 6.06
N ALA A 141 -15.85 2.33 6.07
CA ALA A 141 -14.59 2.38 5.33
C ALA A 141 -13.61 1.32 5.81
N ASP A 142 -13.48 1.15 7.14
CA ASP A 142 -12.67 0.11 7.78
C ASP A 142 -13.00 -1.28 7.21
N ARG A 143 -14.27 -1.70 7.31
CA ARG A 143 -14.73 -3.00 6.78
C ARG A 143 -14.50 -3.14 5.28
N ARG A 144 -14.87 -2.13 4.48
CA ARG A 144 -14.75 -2.18 3.01
C ARG A 144 -13.29 -2.27 2.57
N SER A 145 -12.42 -1.47 3.18
CA SER A 145 -10.99 -1.46 2.90
C SER A 145 -10.33 -2.80 3.21
N TRP A 146 -10.70 -3.44 4.31
CA TRP A 146 -10.18 -4.76 4.64
C TRP A 146 -10.66 -5.84 3.66
N SER A 147 -11.92 -5.78 3.21
CA SER A 147 -12.43 -6.67 2.16
C SER A 147 -11.65 -6.51 0.85
N ALA A 148 -11.41 -5.26 0.41
CA ALA A 148 -10.62 -4.99 -0.79
C ALA A 148 -9.17 -5.50 -0.66
N ALA A 149 -8.51 -5.21 0.47
CA ALA A 149 -7.16 -5.70 0.76
C ALA A 149 -7.07 -7.22 0.73
N SER A 150 -8.06 -7.92 1.29
CA SER A 150 -8.07 -9.39 1.33
C SER A 150 -8.18 -10.01 -0.07
N ILE A 151 -9.00 -9.42 -0.95
CA ILE A 151 -9.13 -9.84 -2.35
C ILE A 151 -7.80 -9.61 -3.09
N PHE A 152 -7.23 -8.43 -2.94
CA PHE A 152 -5.98 -8.05 -3.59
C PHE A 152 -4.79 -8.90 -3.15
N LEU A 153 -4.69 -9.21 -1.85
CA LEU A 153 -3.66 -10.13 -1.32
C LEU A 153 -3.80 -11.53 -1.91
N ARG A 154 -5.03 -12.05 -2.02
CA ARG A 154 -5.28 -13.36 -2.62
C ARG A 154 -4.85 -13.40 -4.08
N GLU A 155 -5.22 -12.39 -4.86
CA GLU A 155 -4.81 -12.27 -6.26
C GLU A 155 -3.28 -12.26 -6.37
N CYS A 156 -2.60 -11.43 -5.57
CA CYS A 156 -1.16 -11.20 -5.72
C CYS A 156 -0.29 -12.36 -5.21
N LEU A 157 -0.75 -13.11 -4.21
CA LEU A 157 0.04 -14.13 -3.50
C LEU A 157 -0.38 -15.57 -3.79
N VAL A 158 -1.66 -15.81 -4.13
CA VAL A 158 -2.22 -17.16 -4.30
C VAL A 158 -2.50 -17.44 -5.77
N ASP A 159 -3.31 -16.60 -6.41
CA ASP A 159 -3.89 -16.92 -7.73
C ASP A 159 -2.91 -16.66 -8.88
N GLY A 160 -1.82 -15.93 -8.64
CA GLY A 160 -0.86 -15.54 -9.67
C GLY A 160 -1.41 -14.45 -10.59
N ASP A 161 -0.67 -14.12 -11.64
CA ASP A 161 -0.98 -13.10 -12.65
C ASP A 161 -2.15 -13.47 -13.59
N GLY A 162 -3.08 -14.31 -13.14
CA GLY A 162 -4.25 -14.73 -13.92
C GLY A 162 -3.99 -15.94 -14.82
N THR A 163 -2.93 -16.71 -14.58
CA THR A 163 -2.86 -18.07 -15.11
C THR A 163 -3.96 -18.90 -14.42
N PRO A 164 -4.91 -19.50 -15.18
CA PRO A 164 -6.05 -20.17 -14.56
C PRO A 164 -5.58 -21.31 -13.65
N HIS A 165 -5.95 -21.25 -12.37
CA HIS A 165 -5.88 -22.40 -11.48
C HIS A 165 -6.86 -23.46 -12.01
N PRO A 166 -6.46 -24.74 -12.17
CA PRO A 166 -7.29 -25.78 -12.80
C PRO A 166 -8.67 -25.97 -12.13
N GLU A 167 -8.82 -25.55 -10.87
CA GLU A 167 -10.10 -25.62 -10.14
C GLU A 167 -11.15 -24.58 -10.62
N ASN A 168 -10.73 -23.50 -11.29
CA ASN A 168 -11.64 -22.47 -11.81
C ASN A 168 -12.22 -22.81 -13.19
N GLU A 169 -11.82 -23.93 -13.81
CA GLU A 169 -12.41 -24.45 -15.04
C GLU A 169 -13.68 -25.27 -14.80
N ALA A 170 -13.88 -25.77 -13.57
CA ALA A 170 -15.02 -26.64 -13.22
C ALA A 170 -16.36 -25.91 -13.01
N LEU A 171 -16.40 -24.58 -13.20
CA LEU A 171 -17.58 -23.74 -12.99
C LEU A 171 -17.95 -22.88 -14.22
N ARG A 172 -17.39 -23.16 -15.39
CA ARG A 172 -17.84 -22.61 -16.68
C ARG A 172 -18.57 -23.67 -17.49
#